data_AF-A0A670I904-F1
#
_entry.id   AF-A0A670I904-F1
#
_cell.length_a   1.000
_cell.length_b   1.000
_cell.length_c   1.000
_cell.angle_alpha   90.00
_cell.angle_beta   90.00
_cell.angle_gamma   90.00
#
_symmetry.space_group_name_H-M   'P 1'
#
loop_
_entity.id
_entity.type
_entity.pdbx_description
1 polymer ?
#
loop_
_entity_poly.entity_id
_entity_poly.type
_entity_poly.pdbx_seq_one_letter_code
_entity_poly.pdbx_strand_id
1 'polypeptide(L)'
;MAEVLQVIAEKAGCVVRVSHAPGSVPQGPWSGSGVLLTPDPAIVLCHGSVFSPFLLPAEHQDWAQSRFLLPDSFPPDIQIQVLRPAECSLKAPNRSWLGGDLAGNTPALRFNPLSNWHETPSGLRCHKAELILMLPCVPFQDAFSKLFNSTEQWRFGTEMELEEESSTPEDEAHILPWFALLRILDGDSHGVGGVSCVAAETLRKGDPVFACGSPFGSFCPDIFMNTLSKGIVSNTSGENDALILTDARCLPGTEGGGVYALSETGLHLVGIIVAPLCWKSSEWVGLTLVCAVNSILHCIRNALSGPHRALKTWLNPLELVAKSHGKMVARDGPHQQMLAAVVLVERGLTWGSGVIVNSRLVLTCRHVANGATSVCVRLQPSHGKSSVAKGKVVFATKDSSPYDVALVELEDDLPTSTEPVLASEFYKGEDVSIVGFGVFGQACGPSVTSGILSAVITMGDEPVMLQATCAVHGGSSGGALFSTHSGKLLGIVASNTRDNSIGVTYPHLNFSIPITVLQPALLEYLHSRSLRGFRELDRVSHKIQVVWRLQREPVEDRSASSEELQKREEKHCLSMPWLSYT
;
A
#
# COMPACT_ATOMS: atom_id res chain seq x y z
N MET A 1 -4.51 -8.82 -20.45
CA MET A 1 -4.16 -7.98 -19.28
C MET A 1 -2.67 -7.66 -19.25
N ALA A 2 -1.76 -8.65 -19.18
CA ALA A 2 -0.32 -8.42 -19.19
C ALA A 2 0.17 -7.59 -20.40
N GLU A 3 -0.32 -7.89 -21.62
CA GLU A 3 0.03 -7.11 -22.82
C GLU A 3 -0.50 -5.66 -22.80
N VAL A 4 -1.65 -5.42 -22.17
CA VAL A 4 -2.25 -4.08 -22.06
C VAL A 4 -1.51 -3.24 -21.02
N LEU A 5 -1.12 -3.85 -19.90
CA LEU A 5 -0.27 -3.24 -18.87
C LEU A 5 1.06 -2.80 -19.45
N GLN A 6 1.73 -3.70 -20.17
CA GLN A 6 3.01 -3.42 -20.81
C GLN A 6 2.89 -2.25 -21.79
N VAL A 7 1.89 -2.26 -22.67
CA VAL A 7 1.70 -1.21 -23.67
C VAL A 7 1.39 0.16 -23.06
N ILE A 8 0.61 0.23 -21.98
CA ILE A 8 0.29 1.51 -21.32
C ILE A 8 1.47 2.02 -20.50
N ALA A 9 2.14 1.13 -19.76
CA ALA A 9 3.37 1.45 -19.03
C ALA A 9 4.47 1.99 -19.97
N GLU A 10 4.72 1.30 -21.08
CA GLU A 10 5.73 1.70 -22.08
C GLU A 10 5.40 3.00 -22.81
N LYS A 11 4.12 3.32 -23.01
CA LYS A 11 3.71 4.51 -23.78
C LYS A 11 3.52 5.76 -22.94
N ALA A 12 3.05 5.60 -21.71
CA ALA A 12 2.68 6.71 -20.83
C ALA A 12 3.78 7.06 -19.82
N GLY A 13 4.54 6.08 -19.32
CA GLY A 13 5.56 6.32 -18.32
C GLY A 13 6.84 6.92 -18.91
N CYS A 14 7.44 7.84 -18.17
CA CYS A 14 8.71 8.47 -18.51
C CYS A 14 9.57 8.73 -17.25
N VAL A 15 10.84 9.03 -17.46
CA VAL A 15 11.73 9.55 -16.41
C VAL A 15 11.91 11.05 -16.63
N VAL A 16 11.70 11.83 -15.57
CA VAL A 16 11.97 13.28 -15.55
C VAL A 16 13.29 13.51 -14.85
N ARG A 17 14.17 14.29 -15.47
CA ARG A 17 15.47 14.69 -14.92
C ARG A 17 15.58 16.21 -14.93
N VAL A 18 16.01 16.75 -13.80
CA VAL A 18 16.25 18.19 -13.62
C VAL A 18 17.67 18.40 -13.13
N SER A 19 18.38 19.34 -13.76
CA SER A 19 19.76 19.69 -13.42
C SER A 19 20.08 21.11 -13.84
N HIS A 20 21.13 21.71 -13.28
CA HIS A 20 21.65 22.96 -13.82
C HIS A 20 22.40 22.76 -15.13
N ALA A 21 22.57 23.86 -15.90
CA ALA A 21 23.40 23.88 -17.09
C ALA A 21 24.87 23.54 -16.77
N PRO A 22 25.60 22.88 -17.69
CA PRO A 22 27.01 22.56 -17.51
C PRO A 22 27.84 23.82 -17.18
N GLY A 23 28.55 23.82 -16.04
CA GLY A 23 29.43 24.92 -15.59
C GLY A 23 28.95 25.72 -14.37
N SER A 24 27.78 25.38 -13.82
CA SER A 24 27.24 25.88 -12.55
C SER A 24 27.70 25.03 -11.34
N VAL A 25 27.45 25.50 -10.11
CA VAL A 25 27.78 24.75 -8.87
C VAL A 25 27.02 23.42 -8.87
N PRO A 26 27.67 22.27 -8.58
CA PRO A 26 27.02 20.98 -8.67
C PRO A 26 26.02 20.79 -7.54
N GLN A 27 24.74 21.04 -7.81
CA GLN A 27 23.67 20.21 -7.26
C GLN A 27 23.41 19.10 -8.28
N GLY A 28 23.48 17.85 -7.83
CA GLY A 28 23.38 16.68 -8.70
C GLY A 28 22.09 16.67 -9.52
N PRO A 29 22.02 15.86 -10.60
CA PRO A 29 20.76 15.71 -11.33
C PRO A 29 19.74 15.01 -10.43
N TRP A 30 18.61 15.67 -10.21
CA TRP A 30 17.46 15.06 -9.54
C TRP A 30 16.59 14.37 -10.57
N SER A 31 15.97 13.26 -10.17
CA SER A 31 15.11 12.52 -11.07
C SER A 31 13.95 11.86 -10.37
N GLY A 32 12.85 11.74 -11.10
CA GLY A 32 11.69 10.98 -10.69
C GLY A 32 10.98 10.40 -11.90
N SER A 33 9.84 9.79 -11.64
CA SER A 33 8.95 9.28 -12.67
C SER A 33 7.99 10.37 -13.15
N GLY A 34 7.42 10.17 -14.33
CA GLY A 34 6.35 11.02 -14.86
C GLY A 34 5.38 10.23 -15.72
N VAL A 35 4.24 10.84 -16.00
CA VAL A 35 3.19 10.29 -16.84
C VAL A 35 2.86 11.28 -17.95
N LEU A 36 2.97 10.83 -19.21
CA LEU A 36 2.49 11.56 -20.37
C LEU A 36 0.95 11.56 -20.38
N LEU A 37 0.35 12.73 -20.16
CA LEU A 37 -1.10 12.91 -20.16
C LEU A 37 -1.67 13.02 -21.58
N THR A 38 -1.06 13.89 -22.40
CA THR A 38 -1.46 14.11 -23.79
C THR A 38 -0.29 13.93 -24.74
N PRO A 39 -0.50 13.31 -25.91
CA PRO A 39 0.52 13.22 -26.95
C PRO A 39 0.74 14.58 -27.61
N ASP A 40 -0.33 15.29 -27.97
CA ASP A 40 -0.27 16.55 -28.69
C ASP A 40 -1.24 17.59 -28.07
N PRO A 41 -0.72 18.69 -27.48
CA PRO A 41 0.69 18.91 -27.16
C PRO A 41 1.21 17.85 -26.18
N ALA A 42 2.52 17.60 -26.19
CA ALA A 42 3.16 16.59 -25.36
C ALA A 42 3.28 17.05 -23.90
N ILE A 43 2.27 16.75 -23.08
CA ILE A 43 2.18 17.19 -21.67
C ILE A 43 2.53 16.03 -20.74
N VAL A 44 3.46 16.28 -19.82
CA VAL A 44 3.86 15.33 -18.79
C VAL A 44 3.48 15.87 -17.41
N LEU A 45 2.94 14.99 -16.57
CA LEU A 45 2.72 15.24 -15.15
C LEU A 45 3.75 14.45 -14.33
N CYS A 46 4.42 15.10 -13.39
CA CYS A 46 5.32 14.43 -12.45
C CYS A 46 5.18 15.03 -11.04
N HIS A 47 5.83 14.40 -10.07
CA HIS A 47 5.86 14.91 -8.70
C HIS A 47 6.80 16.11 -8.57
N GLY A 48 6.47 17.04 -7.67
CA GLY A 48 7.18 18.30 -7.48
C GLY A 48 8.56 18.15 -6.82
N SER A 49 8.83 17.03 -6.13
CA SER A 49 10.11 16.80 -5.43
C SER A 49 11.34 16.86 -6.34
N VAL A 50 11.19 16.60 -7.64
CA VAL A 50 12.31 16.71 -8.59
C VAL A 50 12.75 18.17 -8.79
N PHE A 51 11.90 19.14 -8.44
CA PHE A 51 12.13 20.57 -8.61
C PHE A 51 12.49 21.30 -7.31
N SER A 52 12.16 20.74 -6.14
CA SER A 52 12.38 21.40 -4.84
C SER A 52 13.83 21.85 -4.57
N PRO A 53 14.88 21.12 -4.97
CA PRO A 53 16.27 21.55 -4.76
C PRO A 53 16.64 22.81 -5.55
N PHE A 54 15.91 23.09 -6.63
CA PHE A 54 16.18 24.19 -7.55
C PHE A 54 15.34 25.43 -7.26
N LEU A 55 14.63 25.50 -6.13
CA LEU A 55 13.83 26.68 -5.80
C LEU A 55 14.71 27.88 -5.49
N LEU A 56 14.28 29.06 -5.95
CA LEU A 56 14.96 30.30 -5.60
C LEU A 56 14.76 30.61 -4.11
N PRO A 57 15.78 31.18 -3.41
CA PRO A 57 15.69 31.46 -1.98
C PRO A 57 14.50 32.32 -1.53
N ALA A 58 14.04 33.22 -2.40
CA ALA A 58 12.87 34.07 -2.13
C ALA A 58 11.58 33.26 -2.02
N GLU A 59 11.50 32.10 -2.68
CA GLU A 59 10.31 31.26 -2.74
C GLU A 59 10.24 30.30 -1.54
N HIS A 60 11.33 30.06 -0.80
CA HIS A 60 11.31 29.16 0.36
C HIS A 60 10.42 29.67 1.52
N GLN A 61 10.25 31.01 1.67
CA GLN A 61 9.38 31.57 2.71
C GLN A 61 7.90 31.61 2.30
N ASP A 62 7.61 31.72 1.00
CA ASP A 62 6.26 31.82 0.44
C ASP A 62 5.74 30.49 -0.11
N TRP A 63 6.58 29.45 -0.16
CA TRP A 63 6.26 28.10 -0.63
C TRP A 63 4.97 27.56 0.00
N ALA A 64 4.82 27.69 1.31
CA ALA A 64 3.65 27.21 2.04
C ALA A 64 2.36 28.00 1.76
N GLN A 65 2.47 29.23 1.24
CA GLN A 65 1.34 30.13 0.97
C GLN A 65 1.00 30.26 -0.52
N SER A 66 1.90 29.79 -1.39
CA SER A 66 1.79 29.90 -2.83
C SER A 66 0.73 28.96 -3.40
N ARG A 67 -0.14 29.50 -4.28
CA ARG A 67 -1.19 28.71 -4.95
C ARG A 67 -0.66 27.87 -6.10
N PHE A 68 0.39 28.33 -6.75
CA PHE A 68 1.16 27.66 -7.79
C PHE A 68 2.43 28.48 -8.05
N LEU A 69 3.44 27.84 -8.64
CA LEU A 69 4.71 28.43 -9.04
C LEU A 69 4.85 28.39 -10.56
N LEU A 70 5.53 29.40 -11.07
CA LEU A 70 5.81 29.56 -12.50
C LEU A 70 7.30 29.31 -12.76
N PRO A 71 7.72 29.20 -14.04
CA PRO A 71 9.13 29.00 -14.37
C PRO A 71 10.08 30.05 -13.77
N ASP A 72 9.60 31.28 -13.59
CA ASP A 72 10.38 32.39 -13.01
C ASP A 72 10.72 32.19 -11.51
N SER A 73 10.07 31.24 -10.83
CA SER A 73 10.39 30.84 -9.45
C SER A 73 11.63 29.94 -9.36
N PHE A 74 12.24 29.60 -10.51
CA PHE A 74 13.40 28.73 -10.63
C PHE A 74 14.56 29.44 -11.36
N PRO A 75 15.82 29.01 -11.14
CA PRO A 75 16.98 29.51 -11.86
C PRO A 75 16.81 29.40 -13.39
N PRO A 76 17.21 30.43 -14.16
CA PRO A 76 17.06 30.44 -15.61
C PRO A 76 17.96 29.42 -16.33
N ASP A 77 18.94 28.86 -15.64
CA ASP A 77 19.87 27.84 -16.17
C ASP A 77 19.40 26.40 -15.90
N ILE A 78 18.19 26.22 -15.34
CA ILE A 78 17.60 24.90 -15.12
C ILE A 78 17.36 24.18 -16.45
N GLN A 79 17.78 22.91 -16.52
CA GLN A 79 17.58 22.04 -17.67
C GLN A 79 16.64 20.91 -17.28
N ILE A 80 15.55 20.77 -18.03
CA ILE A 80 14.55 19.72 -17.82
C ILE A 80 14.63 18.76 -19.01
N GLN A 81 14.84 17.49 -18.69
CA GLN A 81 14.92 16.40 -19.66
C GLN A 81 13.87 15.34 -19.34
N VAL A 82 13.21 14.83 -20.39
CA VAL A 82 12.25 13.74 -20.28
C VAL A 82 12.76 12.57 -21.10
N LEU A 83 13.08 11.46 -20.44
CA LEU A 83 13.48 10.22 -21.08
C LEU A 83 12.26 9.33 -21.29
N ARG A 84 12.07 8.88 -22.53
CA ARG A 84 10.94 8.03 -22.94
C ARG A 84 11.44 6.82 -23.71
N PRO A 85 10.72 5.70 -23.68
CA PRO A 85 10.96 4.62 -24.65
C PRO A 85 10.82 5.15 -26.08
N ALA A 86 11.77 4.83 -26.94
CA ALA A 86 11.64 5.02 -28.37
C ALA A 86 10.46 4.19 -28.86
N GLU A 87 9.65 4.74 -29.77
CA GLU A 87 8.54 4.00 -30.37
C GLU A 87 9.08 2.74 -31.05
N CYS A 88 8.93 1.60 -30.37
CA CYS A 88 9.11 0.32 -31.00
C CYS A 88 7.94 0.17 -31.98
N SER A 89 8.24 0.15 -33.29
CA SER A 89 7.30 -0.32 -34.30
C SER A 89 7.08 -1.82 -34.08
N LEU A 90 6.32 -2.15 -33.03
CA LEU A 90 5.76 -3.48 -32.85
C LEU A 90 4.73 -3.64 -33.96
N LYS A 91 5.19 -4.08 -35.14
CA LYS A 91 4.33 -4.83 -36.05
C LYS A 91 3.67 -5.89 -35.18
N ALA A 92 2.34 -5.90 -35.13
CA ALA A 92 1.59 -7.00 -34.55
C ALA A 92 2.24 -8.32 -35.00
N PRO A 93 2.52 -9.26 -34.09
CA PRO A 93 3.28 -10.45 -34.46
C PRO A 93 2.60 -11.13 -35.65
N ASN A 94 3.38 -11.37 -36.71
CA ASN A 94 2.92 -12.19 -37.83
C ASN A 94 2.35 -13.48 -37.25
N ARG A 95 1.09 -13.78 -37.56
CA ARG A 95 0.38 -15.03 -37.22
C ARG A 95 1.02 -16.31 -37.81
N SER A 96 2.27 -16.28 -38.25
CA SER A 96 2.89 -17.33 -39.06
C SER A 96 3.77 -18.32 -38.30
N TRP A 97 3.70 -18.40 -36.97
CA TRP A 97 4.35 -19.47 -36.20
C TRP A 97 3.37 -20.56 -35.71
N LEU A 98 2.16 -20.62 -36.30
CA LEU A 98 1.26 -21.76 -36.14
C LEU A 98 1.66 -22.86 -37.13
N GLY A 99 2.65 -23.64 -36.73
CA GLY A 99 3.07 -24.86 -37.41
C GLY A 99 3.83 -25.75 -36.45
N GLY A 100 3.12 -26.39 -35.51
CA GLY A 100 3.67 -27.44 -34.65
C GLY A 100 3.16 -27.41 -33.21
N ASP A 101 2.26 -28.34 -32.93
CA ASP A 101 1.94 -28.93 -31.62
C ASP A 101 1.08 -28.15 -30.61
N LEU A 102 -0.19 -28.56 -30.61
CA LEU A 102 -1.18 -28.43 -29.55
C LEU A 102 -0.76 -29.22 -28.30
N ALA A 103 -0.11 -28.58 -27.33
CA ALA A 103 -0.20 -28.90 -25.90
C ALA A 103 0.59 -27.89 -25.06
N GLY A 104 -0.09 -26.99 -24.35
CA GLY A 104 0.52 -26.14 -23.31
C GLY A 104 0.26 -24.65 -23.49
N ASN A 105 -0.79 -24.14 -22.84
CA ASN A 105 -1.05 -22.71 -22.68
C ASN A 105 -0.09 -22.11 -21.62
N THR A 106 1.22 -22.14 -21.86
CA THR A 106 2.17 -21.34 -21.09
C THR A 106 2.21 -19.93 -21.66
N PRO A 107 1.93 -18.87 -20.88
CA PRO A 107 2.18 -17.51 -21.33
C PRO A 107 3.67 -17.40 -21.67
N ALA A 108 3.99 -17.06 -22.91
CA ALA A 108 5.37 -16.92 -23.35
C ALA A 108 6.06 -15.86 -22.47
N LEU A 109 7.03 -16.28 -21.65
CA LEU A 109 7.92 -15.39 -20.92
C LEU A 109 8.63 -14.52 -21.95
N ARG A 110 8.30 -13.23 -22.00
CA ARG A 110 9.03 -12.26 -22.84
C ARG A 110 10.27 -11.84 -22.05
N PHE A 111 11.41 -12.36 -22.47
CA PHE A 111 12.70 -11.92 -21.96
C PHE A 111 13.08 -10.59 -22.60
N ASN A 112 13.69 -9.68 -21.83
CA ASN A 112 14.40 -8.52 -22.37
C ASN A 112 15.83 -8.98 -22.74
N PRO A 113 16.11 -9.32 -24.02
CA PRO A 113 17.39 -9.92 -24.37
C PRO A 113 18.48 -8.84 -24.36
N LEU A 114 19.54 -9.06 -23.58
CA LEU A 114 20.73 -8.20 -23.60
C LEU A 114 21.37 -8.13 -25.00
N SER A 115 21.14 -9.12 -25.85
CA SER A 115 21.62 -9.18 -27.23
C SER A 115 21.03 -8.11 -28.15
N ASN A 116 19.87 -7.53 -27.80
CA ASN A 116 19.23 -6.46 -28.60
C ASN A 116 19.88 -5.09 -28.38
N TRP A 117 20.91 -5.00 -27.54
CA TRP A 117 21.61 -3.75 -27.21
C TRP A 117 22.67 -3.33 -28.25
N HIS A 118 22.96 -4.19 -29.23
CA HIS A 118 24.04 -3.95 -30.22
C HIS A 118 23.58 -3.26 -31.52
N GLU A 119 22.28 -3.12 -31.77
CA GLU A 119 21.75 -2.33 -32.89
C GLU A 119 21.17 -1.01 -32.35
N THR A 120 22.01 0.04 -32.35
CA THR A 120 21.80 1.42 -31.86
C THR A 120 21.73 1.63 -30.33
N PRO A 121 22.44 2.65 -29.78
CA PRO A 121 22.55 2.84 -28.34
C PRO A 121 21.21 3.33 -27.76
N SER A 122 20.69 2.54 -26.81
CA SER A 122 19.45 2.69 -26.05
C SER A 122 18.19 3.00 -26.86
N GLY A 123 17.19 2.12 -26.78
CA GLY A 123 15.83 2.38 -27.27
C GLY A 123 15.10 3.47 -26.46
N LEU A 124 15.80 4.51 -26.04
CA LEU A 124 15.35 5.61 -25.20
C LEU A 124 15.60 6.93 -25.93
N ARG A 125 14.58 7.79 -25.98
CA ARG A 125 14.69 9.16 -26.50
C ARG A 125 14.72 10.13 -25.33
N CYS A 126 15.72 11.01 -25.32
CA CYS A 126 15.82 12.12 -24.40
C CYS A 126 15.28 13.37 -25.08
N HIS A 127 14.24 13.98 -24.52
CA HIS A 127 13.63 15.19 -25.04
C HIS A 127 13.85 16.35 -24.06
N LYS A 128 14.05 17.56 -24.59
CA LYS A 128 13.98 18.77 -23.77
C LYS A 128 12.54 19.09 -23.41
N ALA A 129 12.33 19.59 -22.20
CA ALA A 129 11.04 20.04 -21.74
C ALA A 129 11.13 21.43 -21.09
N GLU A 130 9.99 22.10 -21.03
CA GLU A 130 9.79 23.32 -20.25
C GLU A 130 8.79 23.05 -19.11
N LEU A 131 9.00 23.72 -17.98
CA LEU A 131 8.01 23.77 -16.90
C LEU A 131 6.89 24.71 -17.35
N ILE A 132 5.64 24.26 -17.26
CA ILE A 132 4.47 25.13 -17.48
C ILE A 132 4.13 25.81 -16.16
N LEU A 133 3.98 25.01 -15.11
CA LEU A 133 3.69 25.44 -13.75
C LEU A 133 3.93 24.29 -12.78
N MET A 134 4.01 24.63 -11.49
CA MET A 134 3.98 23.68 -10.39
C MET A 134 2.91 24.07 -9.39
N LEU A 135 2.16 23.13 -8.82
CA LEU A 135 1.09 23.46 -7.89
C LEU A 135 0.84 22.35 -6.86
N PRO A 136 0.30 22.69 -5.67
CA PRO A 136 -0.17 21.70 -4.72
C PRO A 136 -1.57 21.17 -5.08
N CYS A 137 -1.80 19.88 -4.85
CA CYS A 137 -3.12 19.28 -4.83
C CYS A 137 -3.76 19.48 -3.46
N VAL A 138 -4.52 20.57 -3.32
CA VAL A 138 -5.14 20.98 -2.05
C VAL A 138 -6.04 19.88 -1.43
N PRO A 139 -6.91 19.17 -2.17
CA PRO A 139 -7.71 18.09 -1.58
C PRO A 139 -6.88 16.95 -0.98
N PHE A 140 -5.74 16.65 -1.60
CA PHE A 140 -4.80 15.65 -1.08
C PHE A 140 -4.06 16.17 0.14
N GLN A 141 -3.60 17.42 0.13
CA GLN A 141 -2.96 18.06 1.27
C GLN A 141 -3.88 18.06 2.50
N ASP A 142 -5.15 18.42 2.32
CA ASP A 142 -6.14 18.41 3.40
C ASP A 142 -6.39 17.01 3.96
N ALA A 143 -6.44 16.00 3.08
CA ALA A 143 -6.57 14.60 3.49
C ALA A 143 -5.33 14.12 4.24
N PHE A 144 -4.15 14.45 3.72
CA PHE A 144 -2.85 14.09 4.27
C PHE A 144 -2.68 14.67 5.69
N SER A 145 -2.89 15.97 5.86
CA SER A 145 -2.74 16.63 7.17
C SER A 145 -3.72 16.11 8.24
N LYS A 146 -4.87 15.56 7.84
CA LYS A 146 -5.83 14.92 8.76
C LYS A 146 -5.39 13.52 9.20
N LEU A 147 -4.69 12.78 8.34
CA LEU A 147 -4.28 11.40 8.61
C LEU A 147 -2.89 11.30 9.24
N PHE A 148 -1.96 12.12 8.77
CA PHE A 148 -0.55 12.06 9.12
C PHE A 148 -0.22 13.24 10.03
N ASN A 149 -0.61 13.12 11.29
CA ASN A 149 -0.33 14.16 12.28
C ASN A 149 1.17 14.19 12.63
N SER A 150 1.71 15.38 12.93
CA SER A 150 3.13 15.56 13.25
C SER A 150 3.54 14.90 14.58
N THR A 151 2.59 14.61 15.45
CA THR A 151 2.83 13.96 16.75
C THR A 151 3.14 12.47 16.66
N GLU A 152 2.87 11.84 15.51
CA GLU A 152 2.99 10.38 15.32
C GLU A 152 4.27 9.92 14.62
N GLN A 153 5.29 10.78 14.51
CA GLN A 153 6.62 10.43 13.97
C GLN A 153 6.57 9.75 12.59
N TRP A 154 5.77 10.31 11.68
CA TRP A 154 5.70 9.86 10.30
C TRP A 154 6.91 10.32 9.49
N ARG A 155 7.39 9.48 8.57
CA ARG A 155 8.44 9.82 7.59
C ARG A 155 8.09 9.25 6.21
N PHE A 156 8.48 9.96 5.15
CA PHE A 156 8.08 9.68 3.77
C PHE A 156 9.30 9.75 2.84
N GLY A 157 10.14 8.72 2.85
CA GLY A 157 11.40 8.69 2.11
C GLY A 157 12.23 7.43 2.41
N THR A 158 13.47 7.39 1.91
CA THR A 158 14.42 6.31 2.23
C THR A 158 15.20 6.56 3.53
N GLU A 159 15.63 5.49 4.21
CA GLU A 159 16.52 5.62 5.38
C GLU A 159 17.85 6.31 5.05
N MET A 160 18.35 6.23 3.81
CA MET A 160 19.60 6.90 3.42
C MET A 160 19.42 8.41 3.20
N GLU A 161 18.29 8.87 2.66
CA GLU A 161 17.94 10.30 2.59
C GLU A 161 17.74 10.91 3.99
N LEU A 162 17.36 10.08 4.97
CA LEU A 162 17.14 10.48 6.36
C LEU A 162 18.44 10.65 7.18
N GLU A 163 19.60 10.19 6.66
CA GLU A 163 20.90 10.29 7.34
C GLU A 163 21.82 11.38 6.74
N GLU A 164 21.62 11.78 5.47
CA GLU A 164 22.57 12.64 4.74
C GLU A 164 22.10 14.08 4.44
N GLU A 165 20.83 14.48 4.62
CA GLU A 165 20.37 15.82 4.24
C GLU A 165 19.94 16.75 5.39
N SER A 166 20.23 18.04 5.21
CA SER A 166 19.88 19.16 6.09
C SER A 166 18.38 19.52 6.12
N SER A 167 17.52 18.71 5.52
CA SER A 167 16.07 18.92 5.42
C SER A 167 15.36 18.42 6.67
N THR A 168 14.44 19.22 7.21
CA THR A 168 13.63 18.77 8.34
C THR A 168 12.49 17.87 7.85
N PRO A 169 11.97 16.94 8.68
CA PRO A 169 10.80 16.12 8.33
C PRO A 169 9.57 16.93 7.93
N GLU A 170 9.50 18.19 8.38
CA GLU A 170 8.44 19.13 8.03
C GLU A 170 8.56 19.57 6.56
N ASP A 171 9.79 19.80 6.07
CA ASP A 171 10.07 20.17 4.68
C ASP A 171 9.66 19.05 3.70
N GLU A 172 9.91 17.78 4.06
CA GLU A 172 9.48 16.61 3.28
C GLU A 172 7.96 16.54 3.16
N ALA A 173 7.23 16.71 4.26
CA ALA A 173 5.77 16.67 4.25
C ALA A 173 5.16 17.79 3.40
N HIS A 174 5.83 18.95 3.33
CA HIS A 174 5.38 20.10 2.56
C HIS A 174 5.49 19.93 1.04
N ILE A 175 6.41 19.09 0.54
CA ILE A 175 6.59 18.84 -0.90
C ILE A 175 5.65 17.75 -1.45
N LEU A 176 5.20 16.80 -0.62
CA LEU A 176 4.30 15.70 -1.02
C LEU A 176 3.04 16.11 -1.81
N PRO A 177 2.35 17.22 -1.51
CA PRO A 177 1.16 17.59 -2.28
C PRO A 177 1.50 18.25 -3.62
N TRP A 178 2.77 18.50 -3.97
CA TRP A 178 3.13 19.29 -5.16
C TRP A 178 3.35 18.45 -6.41
N PHE A 179 2.87 18.98 -7.53
CA PHE A 179 2.98 18.37 -8.85
C PHE A 179 3.44 19.39 -9.89
N ALA A 180 4.29 18.95 -10.82
CA ALA A 180 4.80 19.76 -11.91
C ALA A 180 4.17 19.34 -13.24
N LEU A 181 3.77 20.33 -14.03
CA LEU A 181 3.25 20.14 -15.38
C LEU A 181 4.30 20.59 -16.38
N LEU A 182 4.73 19.69 -17.25
CA LEU A 182 5.80 19.90 -18.21
C LEU A 182 5.29 19.80 -19.64
N ARG A 183 5.94 20.51 -20.55
CA ARG A 183 5.74 20.36 -22.00
C ARG A 183 7.03 19.91 -22.65
N ILE A 184 6.96 18.85 -23.46
CA ILE A 184 8.08 18.42 -24.30
C ILE A 184 8.20 19.35 -25.53
N LEU A 185 9.41 19.83 -25.80
CA LEU A 185 9.69 20.80 -26.88
C LEU A 185 10.00 20.12 -28.22
N ASP A 186 10.70 18.97 -28.17
CA ASP A 186 11.37 18.38 -29.34
C ASP A 186 10.75 17.03 -29.74
N GLY A 187 9.41 16.90 -29.74
CA GLY A 187 8.73 15.63 -29.97
C GLY A 187 7.54 15.69 -30.94
N ASP A 188 7.63 14.97 -32.06
CA ASP A 188 6.47 14.49 -32.82
C ASP A 188 5.79 13.37 -32.01
N SER A 189 4.65 13.66 -31.40
CA SER A 189 3.83 12.64 -30.71
C SER A 189 2.72 12.11 -31.62
N HIS A 190 3.02 11.90 -32.90
CA HIS A 190 2.05 11.36 -33.85
C HIS A 190 1.88 9.85 -33.66
N GLY A 191 0.84 9.43 -32.94
CA GLY A 191 0.39 8.02 -32.90
C GLY A 191 0.19 7.39 -31.52
N VAL A 192 0.55 8.07 -30.43
CA VAL A 192 0.29 7.59 -29.06
C VAL A 192 -1.08 8.06 -28.60
N GLY A 193 -2.00 7.14 -28.31
CA GLY A 193 -3.27 7.51 -27.66
C GLY A 193 -3.00 8.05 -26.25
N GLY A 194 -3.60 9.20 -25.90
CA GLY A 194 -3.47 9.79 -24.56
C GLY A 194 -3.94 8.84 -23.46
N VAL A 195 -3.48 9.07 -22.24
CA VAL A 195 -3.89 8.27 -21.09
C VAL A 195 -5.32 8.61 -20.71
N SER A 196 -6.15 7.58 -20.55
CA SER A 196 -7.50 7.76 -20.03
C SER A 196 -7.47 7.80 -18.51
N CYS A 197 -8.12 8.80 -17.90
CA CYS A 197 -8.23 8.95 -16.46
C CYS A 197 -9.63 8.57 -15.95
N VAL A 198 -9.68 8.04 -14.73
CA VAL A 198 -10.92 7.74 -14.01
C VAL A 198 -10.82 8.33 -12.60
N ALA A 199 -11.96 8.79 -12.06
CA ALA A 199 -12.02 9.36 -10.72
C ALA A 199 -11.80 8.30 -9.63
N ALA A 200 -11.01 8.64 -8.62
CA ALA A 200 -10.70 7.75 -7.50
C ALA A 200 -11.94 7.23 -6.75
N GLU A 201 -13.02 8.01 -6.70
CA GLU A 201 -14.30 7.66 -6.05
C GLU A 201 -14.98 6.43 -6.64
N THR A 202 -14.59 6.04 -7.85
CA THR A 202 -15.10 4.83 -8.48
C THR A 202 -14.43 3.56 -7.96
N LEU A 203 -13.27 3.71 -7.30
CA LEU A 203 -12.51 2.62 -6.69
C LEU A 203 -13.15 2.15 -5.40
N ARG A 204 -12.97 0.86 -5.11
CA ARG A 204 -13.34 0.23 -3.85
C ARG A 204 -12.12 -0.39 -3.21
N LYS A 205 -12.12 -0.47 -1.88
CA LYS A 205 -11.07 -1.19 -1.14
C LYS A 205 -11.04 -2.65 -1.59
N GLY A 206 -9.86 -3.17 -1.90
CA GLY A 206 -9.66 -4.49 -2.50
C GLY A 206 -9.64 -4.50 -4.04
N ASP A 207 -9.96 -3.39 -4.72
CA ASP A 207 -9.82 -3.32 -6.18
C ASP A 207 -8.34 -3.42 -6.57
N PRO A 208 -7.98 -4.26 -7.56
CA PRO A 208 -6.60 -4.40 -7.97
C PRO A 208 -6.12 -3.17 -8.75
N VAL A 209 -4.92 -2.72 -8.41
CA VAL A 209 -4.24 -1.60 -9.04
C VAL A 209 -2.83 -2.01 -9.48
N PHE A 210 -2.32 -1.26 -10.45
CA PHE A 210 -0.98 -1.45 -10.98
C PHE A 210 -0.22 -0.13 -10.90
N ALA A 211 0.84 -0.10 -10.13
CA ALA A 211 1.78 1.00 -10.09
C ALA A 211 2.83 0.82 -11.20
N CYS A 212 3.10 1.90 -11.93
CA CYS A 212 4.14 1.96 -12.94
C CYS A 212 5.03 3.17 -12.67
N GLY A 213 6.28 2.90 -12.32
CA GLY A 213 7.29 3.93 -12.05
C GLY A 213 8.67 3.44 -12.43
N SER A 214 9.63 4.35 -12.47
CA SER A 214 11.00 4.11 -12.89
C SER A 214 11.96 4.32 -11.71
N PRO A 215 12.08 3.35 -10.79
CA PRO A 215 12.94 3.51 -9.62
C PRO A 215 14.38 3.75 -10.05
N PHE A 216 15.07 4.71 -9.44
CA PHE A 216 16.44 5.07 -9.82
C PHE A 216 16.61 5.33 -11.34
N GLY A 217 15.56 5.81 -12.00
CA GLY A 217 15.46 5.85 -13.47
C GLY A 217 16.53 6.71 -14.15
N SER A 218 17.20 7.62 -13.45
CA SER A 218 18.35 8.38 -13.98
C SER A 218 19.67 7.62 -13.92
N PHE A 219 19.79 6.60 -13.06
CA PHE A 219 21.00 5.81 -12.90
C PHE A 219 21.14 4.75 -14.00
N CYS A 220 20.08 3.98 -14.24
CA CYS A 220 20.04 2.97 -15.30
C CYS A 220 18.64 2.83 -15.89
N PRO A 221 18.19 3.80 -16.71
CA PRO A 221 16.84 3.78 -17.29
C PRO A 221 16.58 2.52 -18.12
N ASP A 222 17.59 1.97 -18.77
CA ASP A 222 17.45 0.76 -19.60
C ASP A 222 16.97 -0.48 -18.82
N ILE A 223 17.20 -0.51 -17.50
CA ILE A 223 16.78 -1.62 -16.62
C ILE A 223 15.51 -1.26 -15.85
N PHE A 224 15.46 -0.04 -15.30
CA PHE A 224 14.44 0.31 -14.32
C PHE A 224 13.23 1.05 -14.88
N MET A 225 13.28 1.55 -16.12
CA MET A 225 12.18 2.33 -16.68
C MET A 225 10.88 1.51 -16.76
N ASN A 226 9.78 2.13 -16.32
CA ASN A 226 8.43 1.58 -16.38
C ASN A 226 8.29 0.22 -15.67
N THR A 227 8.95 0.08 -14.51
CA THR A 227 8.80 -1.07 -13.62
C THR A 227 7.36 -1.15 -13.10
N LEU A 228 6.78 -2.34 -13.19
CA LEU A 228 5.41 -2.61 -12.78
C LEU A 228 5.34 -3.28 -11.42
N SER A 229 4.40 -2.83 -10.60
CA SER A 229 4.04 -3.45 -9.33
C SER A 229 2.53 -3.60 -9.24
N LYS A 230 2.07 -4.75 -8.73
CA LYS A 230 0.64 -5.04 -8.55
C LYS A 230 0.30 -4.97 -7.07
N GLY A 231 -0.83 -4.38 -6.76
CA GLY A 231 -1.43 -4.40 -5.44
C GLY A 231 -2.94 -4.24 -5.53
N ILE A 232 -3.54 -3.78 -4.43
CA ILE A 232 -4.94 -3.40 -4.31
C ILE A 232 -5.08 -1.99 -3.76
N VAL A 233 -6.27 -1.41 -3.88
CA VAL A 233 -6.65 -0.22 -3.11
C VAL A 233 -6.82 -0.67 -1.66
N SER A 234 -5.87 -0.34 -0.80
CA SER A 234 -5.88 -0.73 0.61
C SER A 234 -6.82 0.15 1.43
N ASN A 235 -6.82 1.46 1.13
CA ASN A 235 -7.70 2.43 1.75
C ASN A 235 -7.79 3.73 0.92
N THR A 236 -8.75 4.60 1.23
CA THR A 236 -8.90 5.93 0.64
C THR A 236 -9.34 6.95 1.67
N SER A 237 -9.00 8.23 1.44
CA SER A 237 -9.37 9.33 2.33
C SER A 237 -9.43 10.66 1.60
N GLY A 238 -10.08 11.64 2.23
CA GLY A 238 -10.24 12.98 1.69
C GLY A 238 -11.49 13.15 0.84
N GLU A 239 -11.75 14.39 0.46
CA GLU A 239 -12.81 14.71 -0.49
C GLU A 239 -12.53 14.00 -1.83
N ASN A 240 -13.55 13.36 -2.40
CA ASN A 240 -13.47 12.64 -3.66
C ASN A 240 -12.34 11.59 -3.71
N ASP A 241 -12.03 10.97 -2.55
CA ASP A 241 -10.95 10.01 -2.37
C ASP A 241 -9.59 10.51 -2.87
N ALA A 242 -9.28 11.79 -2.63
CA ALA A 242 -8.06 12.46 -3.09
C ALA A 242 -6.77 11.75 -2.67
N LEU A 243 -6.78 11.03 -1.55
CA LEU A 243 -5.67 10.24 -1.04
C LEU A 243 -6.01 8.76 -1.14
N ILE A 244 -5.17 8.01 -1.85
CA ILE A 244 -5.28 6.56 -2.03
C ILE A 244 -4.07 5.90 -1.35
N LEU A 245 -4.33 4.82 -0.61
CA LEU A 245 -3.30 3.93 -0.07
C LEU A 245 -3.36 2.60 -0.81
N THR A 246 -2.20 2.10 -1.23
CA THR A 246 -2.08 0.79 -1.91
C THR A 246 -0.95 -0.03 -1.30
N ASP A 247 -1.08 -1.35 -1.30
CA ASP A 247 -0.02 -2.29 -0.95
C ASP A 247 0.88 -2.66 -2.15
N ALA A 248 0.66 -2.02 -3.32
CA ALA A 248 1.56 -2.15 -4.46
C ALA A 248 2.94 -1.63 -4.07
N ARG A 249 3.94 -2.52 -4.10
CA ARG A 249 5.32 -2.20 -3.71
C ARG A 249 5.96 -1.23 -4.69
N CYS A 250 6.04 0.03 -4.31
CA CYS A 250 6.77 1.05 -5.05
C CYS A 250 8.13 1.28 -4.39
N LEU A 251 9.09 1.76 -5.18
CA LEU A 251 10.48 1.97 -4.74
C LEU A 251 10.86 3.44 -4.91
N PRO A 252 11.89 3.92 -4.21
CA PRO A 252 12.41 5.27 -4.39
C PRO A 252 12.74 5.59 -5.86
N GLY A 253 12.41 6.80 -6.31
CA GLY A 253 12.47 7.24 -7.71
C GLY A 253 11.18 6.96 -8.52
N THR A 254 10.21 6.24 -7.95
CA THR A 254 8.89 6.03 -8.58
C THR A 254 7.92 7.18 -8.36
N GLU A 255 8.26 8.18 -7.56
CA GLU A 255 7.48 9.40 -7.33
C GLU A 255 7.15 10.07 -8.66
N GLY A 256 5.89 10.43 -8.87
CA GLY A 256 5.38 10.93 -10.15
C GLY A 256 4.95 9.84 -11.14
N GLY A 257 5.19 8.56 -10.82
CA GLY A 257 4.72 7.42 -11.59
C GLY A 257 3.20 7.23 -11.51
N GLY A 258 2.63 6.54 -12.48
CA GLY A 258 1.17 6.36 -12.59
C GLY A 258 0.67 5.14 -11.85
N VAL A 259 -0.51 5.25 -11.23
CA VAL A 259 -1.28 4.13 -10.67
C VAL A 259 -2.53 3.91 -11.51
N TYR A 260 -2.73 2.69 -11.96
CA TYR A 260 -3.74 2.32 -12.94
C TYR A 260 -4.72 1.28 -12.39
N ALA A 261 -6.01 1.47 -12.67
CA ALA A 261 -7.07 0.51 -12.39
C ALA A 261 -7.65 -0.05 -13.69
N LEU A 262 -8.09 -1.31 -13.67
CA LEU A 262 -8.65 -1.98 -14.84
C LEU A 262 -10.18 -1.87 -14.89
N SER A 263 -10.70 -1.32 -15.98
CA SER A 263 -12.12 -1.24 -16.34
C SER A 263 -12.47 -2.19 -17.51
N GLU A 264 -13.71 -2.15 -17.98
CA GLU A 264 -14.16 -2.88 -19.19
C GLU A 264 -13.44 -2.39 -20.45
N THR A 265 -13.08 -1.10 -20.49
CA THR A 265 -12.49 -0.44 -21.65
C THR A 265 -10.97 -0.45 -21.67
N GLY A 266 -10.32 -0.89 -20.59
CA GLY A 266 -8.86 -0.97 -20.48
C GLY A 266 -8.35 -0.52 -19.13
N LEU A 267 -7.06 -0.15 -19.06
CA LEU A 267 -6.48 0.46 -17.87
C LEU A 267 -6.66 1.97 -17.91
N HIS A 268 -7.00 2.53 -16.77
CA HIS A 268 -7.18 3.96 -16.59
C HIS A 268 -6.29 4.44 -15.46
N LEU A 269 -5.68 5.60 -15.66
CA LEU A 269 -4.93 6.29 -14.62
C LEU A 269 -5.90 6.77 -13.55
N VAL A 270 -5.65 6.39 -12.31
CA VAL A 270 -6.45 6.78 -11.15
C VAL A 270 -5.67 7.65 -10.17
N GLY A 271 -4.34 7.58 -10.19
CA GLY A 271 -3.52 8.38 -9.31
C GLY A 271 -2.05 8.46 -9.72
N ILE A 272 -1.32 9.28 -8.99
CA ILE A 272 0.12 9.50 -9.12
C ILE A 272 0.79 9.11 -7.80
N ILE A 273 1.88 8.35 -7.89
CA ILE A 273 2.69 7.95 -6.73
C ILE A 273 3.31 9.20 -6.11
N VAL A 274 3.07 9.40 -4.81
CA VAL A 274 3.58 10.55 -4.05
C VAL A 274 4.72 10.13 -3.14
N ALA A 275 4.51 9.10 -2.31
CA ALA A 275 5.53 8.55 -1.45
C ALA A 275 5.51 7.01 -1.52
N PRO A 276 6.55 6.36 -2.07
CA PRO A 276 6.61 4.91 -2.18
C PRO A 276 6.75 4.22 -0.82
N LEU A 277 7.43 4.88 0.12
CA LEU A 277 7.72 4.37 1.45
C LEU A 277 7.10 5.28 2.51
N CYS A 278 6.24 4.71 3.36
CA CYS A 278 5.71 5.38 4.54
C CYS A 278 6.22 4.66 5.79
N TRP A 279 6.74 5.44 6.74
CA TRP A 279 7.27 4.94 8.00
C TRP A 279 6.53 5.61 9.15
N LYS A 280 6.24 4.85 10.21
CA LYS A 280 5.72 5.36 11.47
C LYS A 280 6.58 4.85 12.62
N SER A 281 7.13 5.75 13.43
CA SER A 281 7.99 5.37 14.56
C SER A 281 9.13 4.42 14.15
N SER A 282 9.73 4.65 12.97
CA SER A 282 10.79 3.82 12.37
C SER A 282 10.35 2.42 11.90
N GLU A 283 9.05 2.15 11.82
CA GLU A 283 8.52 0.93 11.24
C GLU A 283 7.95 1.22 9.85
N TRP A 284 8.39 0.45 8.86
CA TRP A 284 7.83 0.54 7.52
C TRP A 284 6.40 0.01 7.53
N VAL A 285 5.48 0.82 7.02
CA VAL A 285 4.05 0.52 7.01
C VAL A 285 3.72 -0.48 5.90
N GLY A 286 4.51 -0.57 4.82
CA GLY A 286 4.18 -1.48 3.71
C GLY A 286 3.06 -0.97 2.80
N LEU A 287 2.73 0.33 2.88
CA LEU A 287 1.76 1.01 2.03
C LEU A 287 2.43 2.15 1.28
N THR A 288 2.03 2.33 0.03
CA THR A 288 2.41 3.45 -0.83
C THR A 288 1.30 4.50 -0.86
N LEU A 289 1.71 5.77 -0.78
CA LEU A 289 0.84 6.93 -0.82
C LEU A 289 0.67 7.43 -2.25
N VAL A 290 -0.58 7.61 -2.66
CA VAL A 290 -0.97 7.97 -4.03
C VAL A 290 -1.96 9.14 -3.98
N CYS A 291 -1.74 10.15 -4.81
CA CYS A 291 -2.69 11.25 -4.99
C CYS A 291 -3.59 10.96 -6.18
N ALA A 292 -4.91 11.12 -5.99
CA ALA A 292 -5.90 10.91 -7.03
C ALA A 292 -5.69 11.86 -8.21
N VAL A 293 -5.67 11.31 -9.43
CA VAL A 293 -5.36 12.11 -10.63
C VAL A 293 -6.48 13.11 -10.93
N ASN A 294 -7.74 12.77 -10.64
CA ASN A 294 -8.87 13.68 -10.81
C ASN A 294 -8.73 14.94 -9.94
N SER A 295 -8.20 14.80 -8.72
CA SER A 295 -7.96 15.93 -7.81
C SER A 295 -6.83 16.82 -8.32
N ILE A 296 -5.72 16.23 -8.78
CA ILE A 296 -4.60 16.98 -9.37
C ILE A 296 -5.09 17.77 -10.59
N LEU A 297 -5.80 17.10 -11.50
CA LEU A 297 -6.33 17.71 -12.72
C LEU A 297 -7.37 18.81 -12.40
N HIS A 298 -8.15 18.66 -11.34
CA HIS A 298 -9.06 19.71 -10.88
C HIS A 298 -8.30 20.96 -10.43
N CYS A 299 -7.25 20.79 -9.60
CA CYS A 299 -6.38 21.90 -9.18
C CYS A 299 -5.72 22.59 -10.38
N ILE A 300 -5.22 21.82 -11.35
CA ILE A 300 -4.61 22.36 -12.58
C ILE A 300 -5.63 23.20 -13.35
N ARG A 301 -6.86 22.68 -13.58
CA ARG A 301 -7.91 23.43 -14.30
C ARG A 301 -8.25 24.75 -13.60
N ASN A 302 -8.34 24.74 -12.28
CA ASN A 302 -8.60 25.95 -11.50
C ASN A 302 -7.49 26.98 -11.66
N ALA A 303 -6.22 26.55 -11.64
CA ALA A 303 -5.08 27.43 -11.87
C ALA A 303 -5.06 28.01 -13.30
N LEU A 304 -5.26 27.16 -14.31
CA LEU A 304 -5.26 27.56 -15.73
C LEU A 304 -6.45 28.46 -16.11
N SER A 305 -7.58 28.34 -15.41
CA SER A 305 -8.77 29.18 -15.59
C SER A 305 -8.62 30.60 -15.00
N GLY A 306 -7.54 30.82 -14.24
CA GLY A 306 -7.23 32.09 -13.59
C GLY A 306 -6.94 33.27 -14.55
N PRO A 307 -6.54 34.43 -13.99
CA PRO A 307 -6.34 35.65 -14.76
C PRO A 307 -5.13 35.61 -15.73
N HIS A 308 -4.19 34.67 -15.56
CA HIS A 308 -2.99 34.54 -16.39
C HIS A 308 -3.33 34.04 -17.80
N ARG A 309 -3.41 34.97 -18.76
CA ARG A 309 -3.78 34.69 -20.15
C ARG A 309 -2.90 33.65 -20.84
N ALA A 310 -1.59 33.61 -20.54
CA ALA A 310 -0.64 32.66 -21.13
C ALA A 310 -1.01 31.20 -20.81
N LEU A 311 -1.50 30.94 -19.60
CA LEU A 311 -1.83 29.59 -19.12
C LEU A 311 -3.13 29.03 -19.74
N LYS A 312 -4.04 29.90 -20.18
CA LYS A 312 -5.34 29.48 -20.75
C LYS A 312 -5.19 28.63 -22.01
N THR A 313 -4.07 28.73 -22.71
CA THR A 313 -3.77 27.92 -23.91
C THR A 313 -3.69 26.42 -23.60
N TRP A 314 -3.45 26.04 -22.34
CA TRP A 314 -3.30 24.65 -21.88
C TRP A 314 -4.60 24.00 -21.39
N LEU A 315 -5.72 24.74 -21.33
CA LEU A 315 -7.00 24.22 -20.85
C LEU A 315 -7.56 23.12 -21.76
N ASN A 316 -7.62 23.38 -23.07
CA ASN A 316 -8.26 22.46 -24.03
C ASN A 316 -7.59 21.07 -24.08
N PRO A 317 -6.25 20.95 -24.14
CA PRO A 317 -5.57 19.65 -24.07
C PRO A 317 -5.92 18.83 -22.82
N LEU A 318 -6.00 19.48 -21.66
CA LEU A 318 -6.25 18.81 -20.37
C LEU A 318 -7.72 18.49 -20.12
N GLU A 319 -8.64 19.19 -20.79
CA GLU A 319 -10.06 18.84 -20.80
C GLU A 319 -10.34 17.53 -21.56
N LEU A 320 -9.53 17.19 -22.56
CA LEU A 320 -9.64 15.91 -23.27
C LEU A 320 -9.28 14.71 -22.37
N VAL A 321 -8.26 14.87 -21.52
CA VAL A 321 -7.85 13.88 -20.51
C VAL A 321 -8.86 13.77 -19.37
N ALA A 322 -9.58 14.86 -19.07
CA ALA A 322 -10.58 14.97 -18.02
C ALA A 322 -11.81 14.09 -18.20
N LYS A 323 -12.18 13.83 -19.46
CA LYS A 323 -13.45 13.20 -19.78
C LYS A 323 -13.43 11.82 -19.15
N SER A 324 -14.35 11.58 -18.21
CA SER A 324 -14.47 10.29 -17.55
C SER A 324 -14.87 9.24 -18.59
N HIS A 325 -13.97 8.31 -18.88
CA HIS A 325 -14.23 7.21 -19.80
C HIS A 325 -14.53 5.96 -18.98
N GLY A 326 -15.82 5.70 -18.78
CA GLY A 326 -16.30 4.39 -18.36
C GLY A 326 -16.71 4.30 -16.90
N LYS A 327 -17.72 3.45 -16.66
CA LYS A 327 -17.98 2.91 -15.33
C LYS A 327 -16.92 1.85 -15.05
N MET A 328 -16.35 1.84 -13.84
CA MET A 328 -15.55 0.70 -13.41
C MET A 328 -16.39 -0.57 -13.49
N VAL A 329 -15.78 -1.69 -13.88
CA VAL A 329 -16.42 -3.01 -13.83
C VAL A 329 -16.88 -3.20 -12.38
N ALA A 330 -18.17 -3.41 -12.15
CA ALA A 330 -18.64 -3.86 -10.86
C ALA A 330 -17.99 -5.23 -10.59
N ARG A 331 -17.00 -5.27 -9.70
CA ARG A 331 -16.39 -6.53 -9.30
C ARG A 331 -17.16 -7.04 -8.10
N ASP A 332 -17.96 -8.07 -8.34
CA ASP A 332 -18.62 -8.85 -7.29
C ASP A 332 -17.57 -9.70 -6.58
N GLY A 333 -16.77 -9.05 -5.73
CA GLY A 333 -15.81 -9.69 -4.85
C GLY A 333 -16.32 -9.75 -3.41
N PRO A 334 -15.85 -10.71 -2.60
CA PRO A 334 -16.25 -10.82 -1.20
C PRO A 334 -15.73 -9.66 -0.32
N HIS A 335 -14.90 -8.76 -0.83
CA HIS A 335 -14.29 -7.66 -0.06
C HIS A 335 -15.29 -6.81 0.72
N GLN A 336 -16.47 -6.50 0.17
CA GLN A 336 -17.48 -5.74 0.91
C GLN A 336 -18.03 -6.50 2.12
N GLN A 337 -18.17 -7.83 1.99
CA GLN A 337 -18.58 -8.71 3.09
C GLN A 337 -17.46 -8.83 4.13
N MET A 338 -16.21 -8.94 3.69
CA MET A 338 -15.04 -8.95 4.56
C MET A 338 -14.94 -7.66 5.38
N LEU A 339 -15.12 -6.49 4.75
CA LEU A 339 -15.13 -5.18 5.41
C LEU A 339 -16.27 -5.06 6.43
N ALA A 340 -17.44 -5.64 6.14
CA ALA A 340 -18.60 -5.63 7.02
C ALA A 340 -18.51 -6.64 8.20
N ALA A 341 -17.55 -7.56 8.17
CA ALA A 341 -17.28 -8.52 9.23
C ALA A 341 -16.25 -8.01 10.25
N VAL A 342 -15.53 -6.93 9.95
CA VAL A 342 -14.44 -6.42 10.81
C VAL A 342 -14.85 -5.11 11.48
N VAL A 343 -14.52 -4.98 12.75
CA VAL A 343 -14.82 -3.83 13.61
C VAL A 343 -13.56 -3.25 14.23
N LEU A 344 -13.62 -1.98 14.58
CA LEU A 344 -12.66 -1.30 15.42
C LEU A 344 -13.01 -1.61 16.88
N VAL A 345 -12.02 -2.01 17.67
CA VAL A 345 -12.16 -2.23 19.11
C VAL A 345 -11.33 -1.17 19.84
N GLU A 346 -11.99 -0.24 20.50
CA GLU A 346 -11.38 0.92 21.15
C GLU A 346 -11.39 0.77 22.67
N ARG A 347 -10.24 1.07 23.27
CA ARG A 347 -10.04 1.22 24.71
C ARG A 347 -9.39 2.57 24.98
N GLY A 348 -10.20 3.56 25.32
CA GLY A 348 -9.71 4.93 25.52
C GLY A 348 -9.10 5.47 24.22
N LEU A 349 -7.79 5.76 24.23
CA LEU A 349 -7.05 6.26 23.06
C LEU A 349 -6.34 5.15 22.26
N THR A 350 -6.30 3.92 22.78
CA THR A 350 -5.71 2.76 22.09
C THR A 350 -6.78 1.97 21.38
N TRP A 351 -6.46 1.38 20.24
CA TRP A 351 -7.38 0.56 19.49
C TRP A 351 -6.70 -0.67 18.90
N GLY A 352 -7.53 -1.62 18.51
CA GLY A 352 -7.19 -2.70 17.61
C GLY A 352 -8.39 -3.03 16.73
N SER A 353 -8.38 -4.23 16.19
CA SER A 353 -9.42 -4.75 15.32
C SER A 353 -10.16 -5.89 16.01
N GLY A 354 -11.35 -6.21 15.50
CA GLY A 354 -12.13 -7.35 15.92
C GLY A 354 -12.91 -7.94 14.75
N VAL A 355 -13.31 -9.20 14.87
CA VAL A 355 -14.12 -9.90 13.87
C VAL A 355 -15.46 -10.26 14.48
N ILE A 356 -16.53 -9.80 13.84
CA ILE A 356 -17.90 -10.15 14.19
C ILE A 356 -18.10 -11.63 13.83
N VAL A 357 -18.43 -12.45 14.83
CA VAL A 357 -18.71 -13.89 14.65
C VAL A 357 -20.19 -14.21 14.78
N ASN A 358 -20.98 -13.30 15.39
CA ASN A 358 -22.42 -13.23 15.24
C ASN A 358 -22.93 -11.81 15.52
N SER A 359 -24.25 -11.55 15.43
CA SER A 359 -24.82 -10.20 15.65
C SER A 359 -24.41 -9.47 16.95
N ARG A 360 -23.94 -10.19 17.98
CA ARG A 360 -23.55 -9.65 19.29
C ARG A 360 -22.18 -10.07 19.78
N LEU A 361 -21.39 -10.82 19.01
CA LEU A 361 -20.12 -11.37 19.46
C LEU A 361 -19.00 -10.97 18.53
N VAL A 362 -17.94 -10.47 19.16
CA VAL A 362 -16.72 -10.05 18.49
C VAL A 362 -15.55 -10.81 19.08
N LEU A 363 -14.79 -11.48 18.22
CA LEU A 363 -13.46 -11.96 18.55
C LEU A 363 -12.44 -10.84 18.35
N THR A 364 -11.50 -10.72 19.26
CA THR A 364 -10.37 -9.81 19.13
C THR A 364 -9.15 -10.41 19.84
N CYS A 365 -8.04 -9.71 19.79
CA CYS A 365 -6.86 -10.05 20.56
C CYS A 365 -7.03 -9.64 22.03
N ARG A 366 -6.49 -10.43 22.94
CA ARG A 366 -6.52 -10.09 24.36
C ARG A 366 -5.73 -8.81 24.63
N HIS A 367 -4.57 -8.62 24.00
CA HIS A 367 -3.78 -7.42 24.24
C HIS A 367 -4.47 -6.14 23.73
N VAL A 368 -5.45 -6.25 22.82
CA VAL A 368 -6.30 -5.13 22.40
C VAL A 368 -7.28 -4.75 23.52
N ALA A 369 -7.91 -5.74 24.15
CA ALA A 369 -8.77 -5.52 25.32
C ALA A 369 -7.96 -5.09 26.57
N ASN A 370 -6.74 -5.58 26.71
CA ASN A 370 -5.75 -5.24 27.74
C ASN A 370 -6.32 -5.15 29.17
N GLY A 371 -7.05 -6.19 29.58
CA GLY A 371 -7.66 -6.29 30.91
C GLY A 371 -8.87 -5.38 31.15
N ALA A 372 -9.35 -4.65 30.13
CA ALA A 372 -10.58 -3.87 30.23
C ALA A 372 -11.79 -4.78 30.42
N THR A 373 -12.77 -4.33 31.22
CA THR A 373 -14.05 -5.02 31.41
C THR A 373 -15.05 -4.66 30.31
N SER A 374 -14.84 -3.53 29.63
CA SER A 374 -15.68 -3.06 28.54
C SER A 374 -14.84 -2.28 27.53
N VAL A 375 -15.27 -2.34 26.26
CA VAL A 375 -14.65 -1.69 25.10
C VAL A 375 -15.72 -0.99 24.27
N CYS A 376 -15.31 -0.01 23.47
CA CYS A 376 -16.16 0.58 22.43
C CYS A 376 -15.92 -0.18 21.12
N VAL A 377 -16.99 -0.63 20.47
CA VAL A 377 -16.91 -1.37 19.21
C VAL A 377 -17.55 -0.54 18.11
N ARG A 378 -16.82 -0.32 17.01
CA ARG A 378 -17.28 0.48 15.88
C ARG A 378 -17.21 -0.31 14.58
N LEU A 379 -18.34 -0.39 13.89
CA LEU A 379 -18.44 -0.91 12.53
C LEU A 379 -18.43 0.26 11.55
N GLN A 380 -17.60 0.18 10.51
CA GLN A 380 -17.47 1.21 9.47
C GLN A 380 -17.21 0.56 8.11
N PRO A 381 -18.25 -0.03 7.48
CA PRO A 381 -18.07 -0.82 6.26
C PRO A 381 -17.86 0.06 5.01
N SER A 382 -18.16 1.35 5.09
CA SER A 382 -17.93 2.35 4.03
C SER A 382 -17.83 3.75 4.61
N HIS A 383 -17.33 4.70 3.82
CA HIS A 383 -17.34 6.14 4.17
C HIS A 383 -18.74 6.62 4.57
N GLY A 384 -18.80 7.42 5.64
CA GLY A 384 -20.04 8.03 6.14
C GLY A 384 -21.05 7.11 6.84
N LYS A 385 -20.84 5.78 6.86
CA LYS A 385 -21.69 4.83 7.59
C LYS A 385 -20.91 4.25 8.75
N SER A 386 -21.28 4.61 9.97
CA SER A 386 -20.68 4.06 11.18
C SER A 386 -21.76 3.67 12.19
N SER A 387 -21.58 2.53 12.84
CA SER A 387 -22.39 2.09 13.98
C SER A 387 -21.46 1.84 15.15
N VAL A 388 -21.88 2.27 16.34
CA VAL A 388 -21.10 2.13 17.57
C VAL A 388 -21.93 1.37 18.58
N ALA A 389 -21.33 0.37 19.21
CA ALA A 389 -21.91 -0.39 20.30
C ALA A 389 -20.92 -0.51 21.45
N LYS A 390 -21.44 -0.55 22.67
CA LYS A 390 -20.62 -0.89 23.83
C LYS A 390 -20.51 -2.40 23.94
N GLY A 391 -19.29 -2.89 24.18
CA GLY A 391 -19.00 -4.31 24.35
C GLY A 391 -18.52 -4.61 25.76
N LYS A 392 -18.98 -5.72 26.32
CA LYS A 392 -18.46 -6.30 27.56
C LYS A 392 -17.45 -7.39 27.21
N VAL A 393 -16.26 -7.32 27.80
CA VAL A 393 -15.28 -8.40 27.65
C VAL A 393 -15.71 -9.56 28.53
N VAL A 394 -16.20 -10.65 27.92
CA VAL A 394 -16.74 -11.82 28.63
C VAL A 394 -15.69 -12.90 28.85
N PHE A 395 -14.62 -12.89 28.06
CA PHE A 395 -13.49 -13.78 28.21
C PHE A 395 -12.21 -13.16 27.63
N ALA A 396 -11.07 -13.50 28.25
CA ALA A 396 -9.75 -13.29 27.70
C ALA A 396 -8.85 -14.44 28.17
N THR A 397 -7.94 -14.91 27.32
CA THR A 397 -6.96 -15.94 27.68
C THR A 397 -5.99 -15.41 28.75
N LYS A 398 -5.35 -16.30 29.52
CA LYS A 398 -4.32 -15.90 30.51
C LYS A 398 -3.01 -15.57 29.83
N ASP A 399 -2.21 -14.65 30.37
CA ASP A 399 -0.92 -14.22 29.77
C ASP A 399 0.01 -15.38 29.37
N SER A 400 -0.09 -16.52 30.06
CA SER A 400 0.67 -17.74 29.75
C SER A 400 0.17 -18.53 28.53
N SER A 401 -1.05 -18.24 28.04
CA SER A 401 -1.61 -18.85 26.84
C SER A 401 -0.90 -18.32 25.59
N PRO A 402 -0.52 -19.19 24.64
CA PRO A 402 0.04 -18.78 23.37
C PRO A 402 -1.02 -18.20 22.42
N TYR A 403 -2.30 -18.45 22.66
CA TYR A 403 -3.39 -17.88 21.87
C TYR A 403 -3.85 -16.58 22.50
N ASP A 404 -3.54 -15.45 21.86
CA ASP A 404 -3.93 -14.13 22.33
C ASP A 404 -5.35 -13.78 21.87
N VAL A 405 -6.35 -14.18 22.67
CA VAL A 405 -7.77 -14.09 22.29
C VAL A 405 -8.60 -13.48 23.42
N ALA A 406 -9.50 -12.57 23.04
CA ALA A 406 -10.60 -12.10 23.86
C ALA A 406 -11.93 -12.21 23.11
N LEU A 407 -12.99 -12.43 23.88
CA LEU A 407 -14.37 -12.46 23.42
C LEU A 407 -15.12 -11.28 24.01
N VAL A 408 -15.75 -10.51 23.14
CA VAL A 408 -16.54 -9.32 23.49
C VAL A 408 -18.00 -9.56 23.12
N GLU A 409 -18.89 -9.38 24.09
CA GLU A 409 -20.34 -9.43 23.89
C GLU A 409 -20.91 -8.01 23.84
N LEU A 410 -21.61 -7.69 22.75
CA LEU A 410 -22.18 -6.36 22.51
C LEU A 410 -23.50 -6.19 23.27
N GLU A 411 -23.69 -5.00 23.84
CA GLU A 411 -24.93 -4.60 24.51
C GLU A 411 -26.08 -4.45 23.50
N ASP A 412 -25.76 -3.97 22.28
CA ASP A 412 -26.69 -3.76 21.17
C ASP A 412 -26.19 -4.48 19.89
N ASP A 413 -27.12 -4.89 19.02
CA ASP A 413 -26.75 -5.45 17.71
C ASP A 413 -26.13 -4.37 16.81
N LEU A 414 -25.11 -4.74 16.04
CA LEU A 414 -24.54 -3.85 15.03
C LEU A 414 -25.32 -4.00 13.71
N PRO A 415 -26.16 -3.00 13.31
CA PRO A 415 -26.84 -3.06 12.04
C PRO A 415 -25.81 -3.09 10.91
N THR A 416 -26.06 -3.85 9.85
CA THR A 416 -25.17 -4.04 8.68
C THR A 416 -23.94 -4.93 8.88
N SER A 417 -23.79 -5.57 10.04
CA SER A 417 -22.79 -6.61 10.24
C SER A 417 -23.05 -7.82 9.33
N THR A 418 -21.97 -8.47 8.88
CA THR A 418 -22.04 -9.74 8.15
C THR A 418 -21.27 -10.81 8.91
N GLU A 419 -21.91 -11.93 9.19
CA GLU A 419 -21.24 -13.08 9.79
C GLU A 419 -20.39 -13.78 8.73
N PRO A 420 -19.06 -13.91 8.94
CA PRO A 420 -18.21 -14.54 7.97
C PRO A 420 -18.39 -16.06 8.01
N VAL A 421 -18.30 -16.69 6.84
CA VAL A 421 -18.23 -18.16 6.75
C VAL A 421 -16.87 -18.61 7.26
N LEU A 422 -16.84 -19.47 8.28
CA LEU A 422 -15.58 -19.98 8.83
C LEU A 422 -14.97 -21.03 7.90
N ALA A 423 -13.66 -20.97 7.68
CA ALA A 423 -12.93 -21.98 6.91
C ALA A 423 -12.67 -23.24 7.75
N SER A 424 -12.65 -24.39 7.07
CA SER A 424 -12.29 -25.69 7.63
C SER A 424 -10.94 -26.21 7.14
N GLU A 425 -10.41 -25.60 6.08
CA GLU A 425 -9.20 -26.04 5.38
C GLU A 425 -8.36 -24.82 4.99
N PHE A 426 -7.05 -25.03 4.87
CA PHE A 426 -6.06 -24.00 4.61
C PHE A 426 -5.08 -24.47 3.54
N TYR A 427 -4.84 -23.65 2.52
CA TYR A 427 -4.02 -24.03 1.38
C TYR A 427 -2.82 -23.10 1.25
N LYS A 428 -1.62 -23.63 1.54
CA LYS A 428 -0.39 -22.87 1.32
C LYS A 428 -0.31 -22.39 -0.13
N GLY A 429 -0.06 -21.09 -0.31
CA GLY A 429 -0.02 -20.41 -1.59
C GLY A 429 -1.36 -19.83 -2.06
N GLU A 430 -2.46 -20.03 -1.34
CA GLU A 430 -3.73 -19.37 -1.69
C GLU A 430 -3.66 -17.86 -1.47
N ASP A 431 -4.37 -17.11 -2.33
CA ASP A 431 -4.51 -15.66 -2.17
C ASP A 431 -5.35 -15.36 -0.93
N VAL A 432 -4.81 -14.50 -0.06
CA VAL A 432 -5.46 -14.09 1.19
C VAL A 432 -5.48 -12.56 1.31
N SER A 433 -6.51 -12.08 1.99
CA SER A 433 -6.71 -10.67 2.30
C SER A 433 -6.78 -10.50 3.81
N ILE A 434 -5.98 -9.60 4.38
CA ILE A 434 -6.14 -9.16 5.77
C ILE A 434 -7.01 -7.91 5.79
N VAL A 435 -7.99 -7.89 6.69
CA VAL A 435 -8.85 -6.73 6.94
C VAL A 435 -8.74 -6.33 8.40
N GLY A 436 -8.41 -5.06 8.64
CA GLY A 436 -8.21 -4.51 9.98
C GLY A 436 -8.22 -2.98 10.01
N PHE A 437 -8.51 -2.43 11.18
CA PHE A 437 -8.38 -1.01 11.49
C PHE A 437 -6.94 -0.72 11.95
N GLY A 438 -5.99 -0.83 11.01
CA GLY A 438 -4.57 -0.61 11.25
C GLY A 438 -4.23 0.81 11.68
N VAL A 439 -3.12 1.33 11.17
CA VAL A 439 -2.47 2.54 11.68
C VAL A 439 -3.32 3.82 11.70
N PHE A 440 -4.41 3.87 10.92
CA PHE A 440 -5.32 5.02 10.83
C PHE A 440 -6.63 4.88 11.63
N GLY A 441 -6.90 3.70 12.21
CA GLY A 441 -8.10 3.47 13.03
C GLY A 441 -9.40 4.00 12.40
N GLN A 442 -10.15 4.78 13.18
CA GLN A 442 -11.42 5.39 12.73
C GLN A 442 -11.27 6.43 11.61
N ALA A 443 -10.08 7.00 11.38
CA ALA A 443 -9.89 8.09 10.42
C ALA A 443 -10.13 7.65 8.97
N CYS A 444 -9.81 6.38 8.64
CA CYS A 444 -10.04 5.79 7.33
C CYS A 444 -10.91 4.53 7.34
N GLY A 445 -11.40 4.12 8.51
CA GLY A 445 -12.05 2.82 8.68
C GLY A 445 -11.11 1.64 8.40
N PRO A 446 -11.66 0.43 8.11
CA PRO A 446 -10.85 -0.76 7.91
C PRO A 446 -10.04 -0.66 6.61
N SER A 447 -8.79 -1.11 6.66
CA SER A 447 -7.90 -1.25 5.51
C SER A 447 -7.85 -2.71 5.07
N VAL A 448 -7.60 -2.94 3.78
CA VAL A 448 -7.40 -4.28 3.20
C VAL A 448 -5.98 -4.40 2.70
N THR A 449 -5.29 -5.50 2.96
CA THR A 449 -3.98 -5.80 2.36
C THR A 449 -3.99 -7.21 1.77
N SER A 450 -3.34 -7.36 0.62
CA SER A 450 -3.30 -8.59 -0.15
C SER A 450 -1.98 -9.33 0.02
N GLY A 451 -2.03 -10.65 -0.15
CA GLY A 451 -0.86 -11.51 -0.04
C GLY A 451 -1.23 -12.97 -0.26
N ILE A 452 -0.37 -13.86 0.20
CA ILE A 452 -0.60 -15.31 0.17
C ILE A 452 -0.50 -15.92 1.56
N LEU A 453 -1.21 -17.03 1.75
CA LEU A 453 -0.98 -17.91 2.89
C LEU A 453 0.38 -18.61 2.72
N SER A 454 1.38 -18.14 3.44
CA SER A 454 2.78 -18.57 3.29
C SER A 454 3.06 -19.92 3.92
N ALA A 455 2.45 -20.20 5.08
CA ALA A 455 2.61 -21.46 5.78
C ALA A 455 1.40 -21.74 6.68
N VAL A 456 1.11 -23.04 6.83
CA VAL A 456 0.17 -23.58 7.80
C VAL A 456 0.98 -24.46 8.72
N ILE A 457 1.19 -24.02 9.96
CA ILE A 457 1.96 -24.76 10.95
C ILE A 457 0.98 -25.67 11.69
N THR A 458 1.27 -26.97 11.73
CA THR A 458 0.40 -27.98 12.33
C THR A 458 1.07 -28.69 13.51
N MET A 459 0.24 -29.20 14.41
CA MET A 459 0.62 -30.15 15.46
C MET A 459 -0.13 -31.46 15.21
N GLY A 460 0.54 -32.42 14.58
CA GLY A 460 -0.16 -33.52 13.91
C GLY A 460 -0.87 -32.97 12.67
N ASP A 461 -2.15 -33.31 12.51
CA ASP A 461 -2.99 -32.81 11.41
C ASP A 461 -3.71 -31.50 11.74
N GLU A 462 -3.62 -31.02 12.98
CA GLU A 462 -4.34 -29.84 13.45
C GLU A 462 -3.54 -28.55 13.21
N PRO A 463 -4.09 -27.56 12.47
CA PRO A 463 -3.48 -26.25 12.30
C PRO A 463 -3.43 -25.47 13.61
N VAL A 464 -2.26 -24.95 13.96
CA VAL A 464 -2.04 -24.18 15.21
C VAL A 464 -1.59 -22.74 14.97
N MET A 465 -1.09 -22.42 13.77
CA MET A 465 -0.66 -21.08 13.39
C MET A 465 -0.69 -20.94 11.86
N LEU A 466 -1.19 -19.80 11.39
CA LEU A 466 -1.15 -19.40 9.98
C LEU A 466 -0.13 -18.28 9.81
N GLN A 467 0.63 -18.33 8.72
CA GLN A 467 1.58 -17.28 8.35
C GLN A 467 1.18 -16.68 7.00
N ALA A 468 1.12 -15.36 6.87
CA ALA A 468 0.76 -14.68 5.61
C ALA A 468 1.74 -13.56 5.23
N THR A 469 1.71 -13.16 3.94
CA THR A 469 2.55 -12.06 3.41
C THR A 469 1.86 -10.70 3.35
N CYS A 470 0.57 -10.62 3.71
CA CYS A 470 -0.16 -9.36 3.74
C CYS A 470 0.57 -8.35 4.66
N ALA A 471 0.59 -7.07 4.28
CA ALA A 471 1.12 -6.03 5.17
C ALA A 471 0.22 -5.88 6.40
N VAL A 472 0.82 -5.98 7.60
CA VAL A 472 0.15 -5.82 8.89
C VAL A 472 0.88 -4.76 9.71
N HIS A 473 0.10 -3.95 10.42
CA HIS A 473 0.52 -2.74 11.10
C HIS A 473 -0.16 -2.67 12.46
N GLY A 474 0.36 -1.85 13.36
CA GLY A 474 -0.31 -1.61 14.63
C GLY A 474 -1.78 -1.19 14.47
N GLY A 475 -2.64 -1.75 15.33
CA GLY A 475 -4.10 -1.66 15.22
C GLY A 475 -4.77 -2.76 14.40
N SER A 476 -4.01 -3.54 13.60
CA SER A 476 -4.56 -4.67 12.83
C SER A 476 -4.80 -5.92 13.69
N SER A 477 -4.17 -6.01 14.87
CA SER A 477 -4.38 -7.08 15.86
C SER A 477 -5.85 -7.29 16.17
N GLY A 478 -6.28 -8.55 16.17
CA GLY A 478 -7.68 -8.95 16.31
C GLY A 478 -8.49 -8.85 15.01
N GLY A 479 -7.89 -8.40 13.91
CA GLY A 479 -8.50 -8.34 12.58
C GLY A 479 -8.62 -9.72 11.93
N ALA A 480 -9.15 -9.75 10.72
CA ALA A 480 -9.46 -11.00 10.02
C ALA A 480 -8.45 -11.31 8.91
N LEU A 481 -8.03 -12.57 8.84
CA LEU A 481 -7.40 -13.16 7.65
C LEU A 481 -8.46 -13.92 6.86
N PHE A 482 -8.74 -13.48 5.62
CA PHE A 482 -9.73 -14.09 4.74
C PHE A 482 -9.08 -14.74 3.52
N SER A 483 -9.70 -15.80 2.98
CA SER A 483 -9.41 -16.25 1.61
C SER A 483 -9.96 -15.20 0.63
N THR A 484 -9.10 -14.63 -0.23
CA THR A 484 -9.48 -13.52 -1.12
C THR A 484 -10.60 -13.93 -2.08
N HIS A 485 -10.57 -15.18 -2.55
CA HIS A 485 -11.53 -15.69 -3.54
C HIS A 485 -12.87 -16.06 -2.91
N SER A 486 -12.85 -16.78 -1.78
CA SER A 486 -14.09 -17.33 -1.20
C SER A 486 -14.73 -16.44 -0.13
N GLY A 487 -14.01 -15.46 0.41
CA GLY A 487 -14.47 -14.64 1.54
C GLY A 487 -14.57 -15.37 2.87
N LYS A 488 -14.03 -16.60 2.97
CA LYS A 488 -14.07 -17.38 4.21
C LYS A 488 -13.03 -16.87 5.20
N LEU A 489 -13.40 -16.78 6.46
CA LEU A 489 -12.50 -16.42 7.55
C LEU A 489 -11.54 -17.59 7.82
N LEU A 490 -10.25 -17.35 7.62
CA LEU A 490 -9.18 -18.32 7.87
C LEU A 490 -8.65 -18.20 9.30
N GLY A 491 -8.59 -17.00 9.85
CA GLY A 491 -8.06 -16.80 11.20
C GLY A 491 -8.13 -15.37 11.70
N ILE A 492 -7.70 -15.19 12.95
CA ILE A 492 -7.62 -13.90 13.63
C ILE A 492 -6.16 -13.45 13.66
N VAL A 493 -5.88 -12.26 13.14
CA VAL A 493 -4.53 -11.67 13.10
C VAL A 493 -4.07 -11.38 14.53
N ALA A 494 -2.94 -11.94 14.95
CA ALA A 494 -2.48 -11.84 16.35
C ALA A 494 -1.22 -11.00 16.53
N SER A 495 -0.25 -11.14 15.62
CA SER A 495 1.07 -10.52 15.77
C SER A 495 1.79 -10.36 14.44
N ASN A 496 2.77 -9.45 14.42
CA ASN A 496 3.77 -9.34 13.37
C ASN A 496 5.14 -9.81 13.88
N THR A 497 6.07 -10.02 12.95
CA THR A 497 7.45 -10.34 13.30
C THR A 497 8.20 -9.07 13.61
N ARG A 498 8.85 -9.02 14.77
CA ARG A 498 9.73 -7.92 15.17
C ARG A 498 11.09 -8.46 15.55
N ASP A 499 12.12 -7.88 14.97
CA ASP A 499 13.48 -8.08 15.44
C ASP A 499 13.77 -7.07 16.55
N ASN A 500 13.72 -7.54 17.80
CA ASN A 500 13.98 -6.70 18.97
C ASN A 500 15.46 -6.28 19.11
N SER A 501 16.38 -6.92 18.38
CA SER A 501 17.80 -6.55 18.42
C SER A 501 18.07 -5.25 17.68
N ILE A 502 17.33 -5.01 16.60
CA ILE A 502 17.42 -3.81 15.76
C ILE A 502 16.17 -2.91 15.86
N GLY A 503 15.14 -3.35 16.57
CA GLY A 503 13.89 -2.62 16.78
C GLY A 503 12.93 -2.62 15.58
N VAL A 504 13.26 -3.35 14.51
CA VAL A 504 12.54 -3.32 13.22
C VAL A 504 11.42 -4.35 13.19
N THR A 505 10.26 -3.90 12.72
CA THR A 505 9.09 -4.75 12.45
C THR A 505 9.03 -5.10 10.97
N TYR A 506 8.75 -6.37 10.65
CA TYR A 506 8.60 -6.87 9.28
C TYR A 506 7.10 -6.99 8.94
N PRO A 507 6.49 -5.99 8.25
CA PRO A 507 5.04 -5.92 8.06
C PRO A 507 4.48 -7.06 7.20
N HIS A 508 5.29 -7.65 6.31
CA HIS A 508 4.90 -8.76 5.42
C HIS A 508 5.17 -10.15 6.00
N LEU A 509 5.40 -10.26 7.31
CA LEU A 509 5.51 -11.53 7.99
C LEU A 509 4.70 -11.48 9.29
N ASN A 510 3.48 -11.96 9.21
CA ASN A 510 2.51 -11.93 10.30
C ASN A 510 1.96 -13.33 10.62
N PHE A 511 1.43 -13.47 11.83
CA PHE A 511 0.90 -14.72 12.35
C PHE A 511 -0.55 -14.55 12.79
N SER A 512 -1.38 -15.52 12.39
CA SER A 512 -2.80 -15.55 12.70
C SER A 512 -3.19 -16.85 13.41
N ILE A 513 -4.13 -16.75 14.34
CA ILE A 513 -4.72 -17.89 15.03
C ILE A 513 -5.72 -18.54 14.05
N PRO A 514 -5.53 -19.81 13.64
CA PRO A 514 -6.46 -20.46 12.73
C PRO A 514 -7.87 -20.50 13.31
N ILE A 515 -8.89 -20.24 12.48
CA ILE A 515 -10.27 -20.19 12.95
C ILE A 515 -10.73 -21.56 13.49
N THR A 516 -10.16 -22.65 13.00
CA THR A 516 -10.41 -24.03 13.45
C THR A 516 -10.03 -24.24 14.92
N VAL A 517 -9.07 -23.48 15.46
CA VAL A 517 -8.73 -23.48 16.90
C VAL A 517 -9.85 -22.87 17.74
N LEU A 518 -10.53 -21.85 17.21
CA LEU A 518 -11.54 -21.08 17.95
C LEU A 518 -12.96 -21.60 17.73
N GLN A 519 -13.22 -22.25 16.60
CA GLN A 519 -14.54 -22.70 16.17
C GLN A 519 -15.24 -23.61 17.20
N PRO A 520 -14.60 -24.63 17.81
CA PRO A 520 -15.28 -25.46 18.82
C PRO A 520 -15.73 -24.65 20.04
N ALA A 521 -14.89 -23.74 20.53
CA ALA A 521 -15.18 -22.89 21.68
C ALA A 521 -16.29 -21.87 21.37
N LEU A 522 -16.25 -21.28 20.18
CA LEU A 522 -17.30 -20.40 19.67
C LEU A 522 -18.65 -21.11 19.63
N LEU A 523 -18.71 -22.30 19.01
CA LEU A 523 -19.93 -23.08 18.89
C LEU A 523 -20.47 -23.47 20.28
N GLU A 524 -19.62 -23.92 21.20
CA GLU A 524 -20.05 -24.25 22.57
C GLU A 524 -20.67 -23.03 23.27
N TYR A 525 -20.02 -21.87 23.16
CA TYR A 525 -20.48 -20.63 23.77
C TYR A 525 -21.81 -20.14 23.16
N LEU A 526 -21.95 -20.21 21.83
CA LEU A 526 -23.19 -19.84 21.13
C LEU A 526 -24.38 -20.69 21.58
N HIS A 527 -24.19 -22.00 21.78
CA HIS A 527 -25.27 -22.91 22.17
C HIS A 527 -25.58 -22.90 23.67
N SER A 528 -24.57 -22.81 24.52
CA SER A 528 -24.71 -23.07 25.97
C SER A 528 -24.30 -21.93 26.88
N ARG A 529 -23.73 -20.85 26.32
CA ARG A 529 -23.06 -19.76 27.07
C ARG A 529 -21.92 -20.23 27.97
N SER A 530 -21.43 -21.46 27.76
CA SER A 530 -20.26 -22.02 28.46
C SER A 530 -18.96 -21.42 27.92
N LEU A 531 -18.09 -20.98 28.83
CA LEU A 531 -16.72 -20.55 28.52
C LEU A 531 -15.70 -21.70 28.63
N ARG A 532 -16.16 -22.95 28.76
CA ARG A 532 -15.25 -24.09 28.97
C ARG A 532 -14.31 -24.29 27.79
N GLY A 533 -14.81 -24.36 26.55
CA GLY A 533 -13.97 -24.47 25.35
C GLY A 533 -12.93 -23.36 25.25
N PHE A 534 -13.30 -22.12 25.57
CA PHE A 534 -12.37 -20.98 25.59
C PHE A 534 -11.27 -21.13 26.65
N ARG A 535 -11.58 -21.68 27.83
CA ARG A 535 -10.59 -21.94 28.89
C ARG A 535 -9.59 -23.04 28.52
N GLU A 536 -9.90 -23.92 27.56
CA GLU A 536 -8.96 -24.92 27.08
C GLU A 536 -7.83 -24.30 26.23
N LEU A 537 -8.03 -23.09 25.70
CA LEU A 537 -6.96 -22.31 25.05
C LEU A 537 -5.81 -21.96 26.01
N ASP A 538 -6.05 -21.95 27.32
CA ASP A 538 -5.01 -21.76 28.35
C ASP A 538 -4.23 -23.05 28.67
N ARG A 539 -4.69 -24.22 28.19
CA ARG A 539 -4.21 -25.55 28.60
C ARG A 539 -3.54 -26.32 27.46
N VAL A 540 -2.96 -25.61 26.51
CA VAL A 540 -2.31 -26.21 25.35
C VAL A 540 -0.94 -26.79 25.69
N SER A 541 -0.49 -27.75 24.87
CA SER A 541 0.81 -28.40 25.05
C SER A 541 1.98 -27.41 25.00
N HIS A 542 3.07 -27.74 25.70
CA HIS A 542 4.31 -26.95 25.66
C HIS A 542 4.84 -26.75 24.23
N LYS A 543 4.63 -27.72 23.34
CA LYS A 543 5.03 -27.64 21.93
C LYS A 543 4.36 -26.48 21.20
N ILE A 544 3.06 -26.27 21.42
CA ILE A 544 2.32 -25.13 20.83
C ILE A 544 2.87 -23.81 21.38
N GLN A 545 3.23 -23.76 22.66
CA GLN A 545 3.85 -22.57 23.26
C GLN A 545 5.21 -22.25 22.63
N VAL A 546 6.03 -23.26 22.35
CA VAL A 546 7.32 -23.10 21.67
C VAL A 546 7.15 -22.58 20.24
N VAL A 547 6.17 -23.11 19.49
CA VAL A 547 5.82 -22.64 18.14
C VAL A 547 5.44 -21.15 18.18
N TRP A 548 4.53 -20.76 19.07
CA TRP A 548 4.12 -19.36 19.26
C TRP A 548 5.17 -18.49 19.94
N ARG A 549 6.33 -19.01 20.32
CA ARG A 549 7.51 -18.22 20.71
C ARG A 549 8.55 -18.12 19.59
N LEU A 550 8.29 -18.78 18.46
CA LEU A 550 9.24 -18.95 17.35
C LEU A 550 10.59 -19.54 17.83
N GLN A 551 10.54 -20.40 18.85
CA GLN A 551 11.71 -21.04 19.42
C GLN A 551 11.86 -22.45 18.85
N ARG A 552 13.10 -22.97 18.80
CA ARG A 552 13.36 -24.38 18.55
C ARG A 552 13.34 -25.11 19.89
N GLU A 553 12.81 -26.34 19.92
CA GLU A 553 13.01 -27.19 21.10
C GLU A 553 14.52 -27.35 21.33
N PRO A 554 15.00 -27.22 22.60
CA PRO A 554 16.38 -27.56 22.91
C PRO A 554 16.59 -29.03 22.54
N VAL A 555 17.57 -29.28 21.66
CA VAL A 555 18.00 -30.64 21.35
C VAL A 555 18.55 -31.22 22.64
N GLU A 556 17.95 -32.31 23.14
CA GLU A 556 18.51 -33.07 24.26
C GLU A 556 19.86 -33.67 23.83
N ASP A 557 20.92 -32.92 24.08
CA ASP A 557 22.29 -33.37 23.87
C ASP A 557 22.64 -34.31 25.03
N ARG A 558 22.49 -35.62 24.81
CA ARG A 558 22.72 -36.69 25.82
C ARG A 558 24.16 -36.77 26.37
N SER A 559 25.02 -35.80 26.07
CA SER A 559 26.41 -35.72 26.51
C SER A 559 26.77 -34.45 27.30
N ALA A 560 25.84 -33.52 27.54
CA ALA A 560 26.15 -32.30 28.30
C ALA A 560 25.91 -32.48 29.81
N SER A 561 26.88 -32.06 30.63
CA SER A 561 26.80 -32.08 32.08
C SER A 561 25.76 -31.07 32.61
N SER A 562 25.14 -31.34 33.78
CA SER A 562 24.07 -30.51 34.36
C SER A 562 24.44 -29.03 34.55
N GLU A 563 25.73 -28.70 34.75
CA GLU A 563 26.20 -27.30 34.86
C GLU A 563 26.30 -26.58 33.51
N GLU A 564 26.57 -27.30 32.40
CA GLU A 564 26.59 -26.73 31.04
C GLU A 564 25.19 -26.50 30.49
N LEU A 565 24.24 -27.36 30.86
CA LEU A 565 22.81 -27.18 30.56
C LEU A 565 22.25 -25.95 31.26
N GLN A 566 22.62 -25.71 32.53
CA GLN A 566 22.15 -24.56 33.30
C GLN A 566 22.75 -23.22 32.80
N LYS A 567 24.03 -23.20 32.39
CA LYS A 567 24.64 -22.03 31.72
C LYS A 567 24.11 -21.80 30.29
N ARG A 568 23.71 -22.86 29.57
CA ARG A 568 23.04 -22.73 28.27
C ARG A 568 21.61 -22.25 28.42
N GLU A 569 20.85 -22.72 29.41
CA GLU A 569 19.51 -22.22 29.72
C GLU A 569 19.52 -20.74 30.12
N GLU A 570 20.49 -20.28 30.92
CA GLU A 570 20.63 -18.85 31.24
C GLU A 570 21.03 -17.99 30.03
N LYS A 571 21.81 -18.52 29.07
CA LYS A 571 22.12 -17.84 27.80
C LYS A 571 21.00 -17.93 26.75
N HIS A 572 20.21 -19.00 26.73
CA HIS A 572 19.08 -19.18 25.80
C HIS A 572 17.79 -18.52 26.29
N CYS A 573 17.60 -18.34 27.61
CA CYS A 573 16.53 -17.51 28.18
C CYS A 573 16.67 -16.03 27.83
N LEU A 574 17.84 -15.60 27.34
CA LEU A 574 18.06 -14.27 26.76
C LEU A 574 17.78 -14.22 25.24
N SER A 575 17.27 -15.28 24.62
CA SER A 575 16.86 -15.25 23.21
C SER A 575 15.48 -14.61 23.04
N MET A 576 15.57 -13.35 22.65
CA MET A 576 14.56 -12.33 22.36
C MET A 576 13.23 -12.83 21.77
N PRO A 577 12.07 -12.28 22.20
CA PRO A 577 10.78 -12.61 21.60
C PRO A 577 10.65 -11.97 20.21
N TRP A 578 10.68 -12.79 19.14
CA TRP A 578 10.55 -12.34 17.74
C TRP A 578 9.12 -11.89 17.34
N LEU A 579 8.20 -11.88 18.30
CA LEU A 579 6.82 -11.48 18.09
C LEU A 579 6.58 -10.15 18.78
N SER A 580 6.09 -9.18 18.01
CA SER A 580 5.44 -8.00 18.57
C SER A 580 3.94 -8.16 18.40
N TYR A 581 3.21 -7.95 19.50
CA TYR A 581 1.79 -7.68 19.38
C TYR A 581 1.63 -6.33 18.68
N THR A 582 0.79 -6.27 17.65
CA THR A 582 0.68 -5.08 16.78
C THR A 582 -0.22 -4.04 17.37
#